data_AF-A0A2T3LQ07-F1
#
_entry.id   AF-A0A2T3LQ07-F1
#
_cell.length_a   1.000
_cell.length_b   1.000
_cell.length_c   1.000
_cell.angle_alpha   90.00
_cell.angle_beta   90.00
_cell.angle_gamma   90.00
#
_symmetry.space_group_name_H-M   'P 1'
#
loop_
_entity.id
_entity.type
_entity.pdbx_description
1 polymer ?
#
loop_
_entity_poly.entity_id
_entity_poly.type
_entity_poly.pdbx_seq_one_letter_code
_entity_poly.pdbx_strand_id
1 'polypeptide(L)' 'MKLDFSQLNKQAKQSFGDQQAIIKKVMQGKVVNCKECDQSLFLVPPEKSEQPGIACKKGCTHIHLDFA' A
#
# COMPACT_ATOMS: atom_id res chain seq x y z
N MET A 1 26.70 -7.92 -21.52
CA MET A 1 25.51 -7.03 -21.36
C MET A 1 25.55 -6.50 -19.93
N LYS A 2 25.75 -5.19 -19.71
CA LYS A 2 25.70 -4.60 -18.36
C LYS A 2 24.23 -4.42 -18.01
N LEU A 3 23.74 -5.15 -17.01
CA LEU A 3 22.39 -4.98 -16.48
C LEU A 3 22.36 -3.63 -15.73
N ASP A 4 21.65 -2.64 -16.28
CA ASP A 4 21.45 -1.35 -15.65
C ASP A 4 20.20 -1.40 -14.76
N PHE A 5 20.41 -1.46 -13.44
CA PHE A 5 19.35 -1.49 -12.43
C PHE A 5 18.99 -0.09 -11.92
N SER A 6 19.57 0.98 -12.46
CA SER A 6 19.41 2.34 -11.93
C SER A 6 17.97 2.81 -12.01
N GLN A 7 17.26 2.48 -13.11
CA GLN A 7 15.84 2.81 -13.26
C GLN A 7 14.96 2.01 -12.30
N LEU A 8 15.22 0.70 -12.15
CA LEU A 8 14.50 -0.16 -11.22
C LEU A 8 14.67 0.32 -9.77
N ASN A 9 15.88 0.70 -9.37
CA ASN A 9 16.16 1.28 -8.05
C ASN A 9 15.40 2.58 -7.81
N LYS A 10 15.29 3.46 -8.82
CA LYS A 10 14.53 4.70 -8.73
C LYS A 10 13.03 4.43 -8.55
N GLN A 11 12.48 3.52 -9.37
CA GLN A 11 11.08 3.11 -9.30
C GLN A 11 10.75 2.48 -7.94
N ALA A 12 11.63 1.61 -7.42
CA ALA A 12 11.47 1.01 -6.11
C ALA A 12 11.39 2.09 -5.02
N LYS A 13 12.33 3.04 -4.97
CA LYS A 13 12.31 4.15 -3.99
C LYS A 13 11.02 4.97 -4.06
N GLN A 14 10.56 5.30 -5.26
CA GLN A 14 9.30 6.03 -5.44
C GLN A 14 8.10 5.21 -4.94
N SER A 15 8.05 3.92 -5.26
CA SER A 15 7.00 3.00 -4.79
C SER A 15 6.93 2.94 -3.25
N PHE A 16 8.07 2.83 -2.57
CA PHE A 16 8.11 2.85 -1.10
C PHE A 16 7.59 4.16 -0.52
N GLY A 17 7.99 5.31 -1.08
CA GLY A 17 7.51 6.62 -0.64
C GLY A 17 6.00 6.79 -0.83
N ASP A 18 5.48 6.34 -1.98
CA ASP A 18 4.05 6.33 -2.29
C ASP A 18 3.27 5.45 -1.30
N GLN A 19 3.76 4.25 -1.03
CA GLN A 19 3.15 3.32 -0.06
C GLN A 19 3.10 3.94 1.34
N GLN A 20 4.20 4.53 1.82
CA GLN A 20 4.24 5.22 3.12
C GLN A 20 3.24 6.38 3.20
N ALA A 21 3.10 7.16 2.12
CA ALA A 21 2.16 8.26 2.07
C ALA A 21 0.70 7.77 2.09
N ILE A 22 0.40 6.67 1.40
CA ILE A 22 -0.91 6.02 1.44
C ILE A 22 -1.24 5.56 2.85
N ILE A 23 -0.32 4.83 3.50
CA ILE A 23 -0.49 4.32 4.87
C ILE A 23 -0.83 5.47 5.82
N LYS A 24 -0.01 6.54 5.82
CA LYS A 24 -0.23 7.72 6.67
C LYS A 24 -1.59 8.36 6.44
N LYS A 25 -2.02 8.52 5.19
CA LYS A 25 -3.33 9.12 4.86
C LYS A 25 -4.48 8.26 5.38
N VAL A 26 -4.45 6.96 5.15
CA VAL A 26 -5.50 6.03 5.61
C VAL A 26 -5.55 6.00 7.14
N MET A 27 -4.41 5.95 7.82
CA MET A 27 -4.36 6.00 9.30
C MET A 27 -4.84 7.34 9.88
N GLN A 28 -4.73 8.45 9.13
CA GLN A 28 -5.31 9.74 9.48
C GLN A 28 -6.82 9.81 9.20
N GLY A 29 -7.46 8.73 8.74
CA GLY A 29 -8.87 8.71 8.35
C GLY A 29 -9.16 9.41 7.03
N LYS A 30 -8.12 9.76 6.24
CA LYS A 30 -8.32 10.34 4.91
C LYS A 30 -8.68 9.25 3.91
N VAL A 31 -9.63 9.57 3.03
CA VAL A 31 -10.00 8.69 1.93
C VAL A 31 -8.88 8.66 0.90
N VAL A 32 -8.41 7.45 0.57
CA VAL A 32 -7.46 7.19 -0.51
C VAL A 32 -8.06 6.11 -1.38
N ASN A 33 -8.18 6.36 -2.68
CA ASN A 33 -8.70 5.37 -3.63
C ASN A 33 -7.59 4.46 -4.15
N CYS A 34 -7.94 3.21 -4.40
CA CYS A 34 -7.09 2.25 -5.08
C CYS A 34 -6.83 2.69 -6.52
N LYS A 35 -5.56 2.66 -6.96
CA LYS A 35 -5.18 3.07 -8.32
C LYS A 35 -5.75 2.15 -9.42
N GLU A 36 -6.18 0.93 -9.10
CA GLU A 36 -6.67 -0.05 -10.08
C GLU A 36 -8.19 -0.10 -10.20
N CYS A 37 -8.91 -0.01 -9.07
CA CYS A 37 -10.36 -0.17 -9.05
C CYS A 37 -11.12 1.07 -8.59
N ASP A 38 -10.40 2.14 -8.24
CA ASP A 38 -10.91 3.42 -7.73
C ASP A 38 -11.79 3.31 -6.46
N GLN A 39 -11.81 2.13 -5.84
CA GLN A 39 -12.48 1.94 -4.56
C GLN A 39 -11.63 2.47 -3.40
N SER A 40 -12.28 3.01 -2.37
CA SER A 40 -11.58 3.48 -1.19
C SER A 40 -10.83 2.35 -0.46
N LEU A 41 -9.59 2.64 -0.09
CA LEU A 41 -8.77 1.82 0.78
C LEU A 41 -9.25 1.95 2.22
N PHE A 42 -9.24 0.84 2.94
CA PHE A 42 -9.63 0.76 4.34
C PHE A 42 -8.62 -0.05 5.15
N LEU A 43 -8.60 0.23 6.46
CA LEU A 43 -7.80 -0.52 7.42
C LEU A 43 -8.42 -1.90 7.67
N VAL A 44 -7.60 -2.93 7.57
CA VAL A 44 -7.89 -4.30 7.99
C VAL A 44 -7.20 -4.50 9.34
N PRO A 45 -7.92 -4.46 10.47
CA PRO A 45 -7.31 -4.62 11.78
C PRO A 45 -6.97 -6.11 12.05
N PRO A 46 -6.00 -6.39 12.94
CA PRO A 46 -5.59 -7.75 13.30
C PRO A 46 -6.71 -8.58 13.92
N GLU A 47 -7.69 -7.95 14.56
CA GLU A 47 -8.88 -8.62 15.10
C GLU A 47 -9.77 -9.27 14.03
N LYS A 48 -9.65 -8.82 12.78
CA LYS A 48 -10.54 -9.23 11.68
C LYS A 48 -9.85 -10.09 10.62
N SER A 49 -8.52 -10.21 10.65
CA SER A 49 -7.74 -10.92 9.62
C SER A 49 -6.37 -11.31 10.15
N GLU A 50 -5.91 -12.51 9.77
CA GLU A 50 -4.52 -12.95 9.96
C GLU A 50 -3.52 -12.16 9.10
N GLN A 51 -4.02 -11.38 8.14
CA GLN A 51 -3.25 -10.49 7.29
C GLN A 51 -3.73 -9.05 7.51
N PRO A 52 -3.36 -8.42 8.64
CA PRO A 52 -3.75 -7.05 8.91
C PRO A 52 -2.97 -6.08 8.02
N GLY A 53 -3.57 -4.91 7.76
CA GLY A 53 -3.02 -4.00 6.77
C GLY A 53 -4.00 -2.97 6.24
N ILE A 54 -3.76 -2.54 5.01
CA ILE A 54 -4.65 -1.65 4.25
C ILE A 54 -5.02 -2.34 2.94
N ALA A 55 -6.32 -2.43 2.67
CA ALA A 55 -6.85 -3.13 1.50
C ALA A 55 -7.97 -2.35 0.81
N CYS A 56 -8.22 -2.66 -0.45
CA CYS A 56 -9.46 -2.29 -1.13
C CYS A 56 -10.43 -3.48 -1.16
N LYS A 57 -11.72 -3.22 -1.39
CA LYS A 57 -12.76 -4.26 -1.31
C LYS A 57 -12.61 -5.34 -2.38
N LYS A 58 -12.10 -4.97 -3.56
CA LYS A 58 -11.83 -5.89 -4.67
C LYS A 58 -10.56 -6.73 -4.49
N GLY A 59 -9.65 -6.34 -3.60
CA GLY A 59 -8.37 -7.05 -3.38
C GLY A 59 -7.23 -6.68 -4.34
N CYS A 60 -7.36 -5.62 -5.14
CA CYS A 60 -6.30 -5.12 -6.03
C CYS A 60 -5.04 -4.68 -5.28
N THR A 61 -5.23 -3.89 -4.22
CA THR A 61 -4.14 -3.42 -3.36
C THR A 61 -4.30 -4.04 -1.98
N HIS A 62 -3.23 -4.65 -1.49
CA HIS A 62 -3.09 -5.11 -0.11
C HIS A 62 -1.70 -4.71 0.42
N ILE A 63 -1.68 -3.85 1.44
CA ILE A 63 -0.45 -3.40 2.10
C ILE A 63 -0.45 -4.05 3.48
N HIS A 64 0.38 -5.08 3.66
CA HIS A 64 0.53 -5.73 4.96
C HIS A 64 1.20 -4.78 5.95
N LEU A 65 0.67 -4.71 7.16
CA LEU A 65 1.24 -3.93 8.25
C LEU A 65 1.47 -4.84 9.44
N ASP A 66 2.64 -4.71 10.06
CA ASP A 66 2.94 -5.39 11.31
C ASP A 66 2.40 -4.56 12.49
N PHE A 67 1.50 -5.16 13.27
CA PHE A 67 0.87 -4.54 14.46
C PHE A 67 1.49 -5.07 15.77
N ALA A 68 2.80 -5.33 15.76
CA ALA A 68 3.54 -5.83 16.92
C ALA A 68 3.66 -4.81 18.06
#